data_AF-A0A9D3VWK1-F1
#
_entry.id   AF-A0A9D3VWK1-F1
#
_cell.length_a   1.000
_cell.length_b   1.000
_cell.length_c   1.000
_cell.angle_alpha   90.00
_cell.angle_beta   90.00
_cell.angle_gamma   90.00
#
_symmetry.space_group_name_H-M   'P 1'
#
loop_
_entity.id
_entity.type
_entity.pdbx_description
1 polymer ?
#
loop_
_entity_poly.entity_id
_entity_poly.type
_entity_poly.pdbx_seq_one_letter_code
_entity_poly.pdbx_strand_id
1 'polypeptide(L)'
;METGSFARTFANIDLDYGNQDSILVNYNNEYDKEVRTKTSSFGTSKRKRKNTQESVVDEQIQFVGEQLGEIAHALEQFTEDKTPHLYGEVMSMVEGFDDDFLCSMFDYLAGRESEAKVFLAKSTKHRKTWLQKFSQG
;
A
#
# COMPACT_ATOMS: atom_id res chain seq x y z
N MET A 1 -43.73 -8.00 56.50
CA MET A 1 -42.49 -7.45 55.90
C MET A 1 -42.24 -8.27 54.65
N GLU A 2 -42.74 -7.78 53.52
CA GLU A 2 -42.72 -8.49 52.25
C GLU A 2 -41.59 -7.94 51.37
N THR A 3 -40.85 -8.88 50.80
CA THR A 3 -39.75 -8.69 49.85
C THR A 3 -40.25 -8.03 48.56
N GLY A 4 -39.74 -6.83 48.28
CA GLY A 4 -40.00 -6.10 47.04
C GLY A 4 -39.41 -6.82 45.82
N SER A 5 -40.29 -7.35 44.99
CA SER A 5 -40.04 -7.93 43.67
C SER A 5 -39.66 -6.86 42.65
N PHE A 6 -38.57 -7.06 41.91
CA PHE A 6 -38.24 -6.28 40.71
C PHE A 6 -38.40 -7.17 39.48
N ALA A 7 -39.52 -7.00 38.76
CA ALA A 7 -39.74 -7.62 37.46
C ALA A 7 -39.01 -6.81 36.36
N ARG A 8 -38.08 -7.45 35.62
CA ARG A 8 -37.51 -6.89 34.39
C ARG A 8 -38.44 -7.20 33.23
N THR A 9 -39.09 -6.19 32.67
CA THR A 9 -39.77 -6.26 31.38
C THR A 9 -38.77 -5.92 30.28
N PHE A 10 -38.47 -6.87 29.39
CA PHE A 10 -37.80 -6.58 28.12
C PHE A 10 -38.87 -6.24 27.09
N ALA A 11 -38.77 -5.07 26.47
CA ALA A 11 -39.60 -4.72 25.33
C ALA A 11 -39.25 -5.64 24.14
N ASN A 12 -40.29 -6.17 23.50
CA ASN A 12 -40.22 -7.00 22.31
C ASN A 12 -39.81 -6.13 21.12
N ILE A 13 -38.61 -6.32 20.57
CA ILE A 13 -38.22 -5.71 19.29
C ILE A 13 -38.70 -6.67 18.21
N ASP A 14 -39.82 -6.32 17.58
CA ASP A 14 -40.32 -6.98 16.40
C ASP A 14 -39.44 -6.56 15.20
N LEU A 15 -38.66 -7.50 14.67
CA LEU A 15 -37.80 -7.27 13.51
C LEU A 15 -38.18 -8.26 12.42
N ASP A 16 -39.37 -8.11 11.86
CA ASP A 16 -39.71 -8.73 10.58
C ASP A 16 -39.34 -7.80 9.43
N TYR A 17 -38.16 -8.01 8.86
CA TYR A 17 -37.92 -7.69 7.45
C TYR A 17 -36.81 -8.58 6.88
N GLY A 18 -37.25 -9.71 6.33
CA GLY A 18 -36.99 -10.06 4.94
C GLY A 18 -35.53 -10.20 4.49
N ASN A 19 -35.18 -11.46 4.21
CA ASN A 19 -34.09 -11.93 3.34
C ASN A 19 -32.73 -12.19 4.00
N GLN A 20 -32.64 -13.31 4.72
CA GLN A 20 -31.38 -13.99 5.00
C GLN A 20 -31.17 -15.07 3.92
N ASP A 21 -30.45 -14.75 2.86
CA ASP A 21 -29.74 -15.75 2.04
C ASP A 21 -28.57 -16.31 2.88
N SER A 22 -28.90 -16.99 3.98
CA SER A 22 -27.93 -17.65 4.83
C SER A 22 -27.73 -19.07 4.33
N ILE A 23 -26.59 -19.27 3.69
CA ILE A 23 -25.99 -20.56 3.32
C ILE A 23 -26.15 -21.54 4.48
N LEU A 24 -26.93 -22.61 4.26
CA LEU A 24 -27.13 -23.69 5.21
C LEU A 24 -25.83 -24.48 5.33
N VAL A 25 -24.97 -24.12 6.29
CA VAL A 25 -23.80 -24.90 6.67
C VAL A 25 -24.29 -26.10 7.47
N ASN A 26 -24.50 -27.22 6.78
CA ASN A 26 -24.89 -28.49 7.39
C ASN A 26 -23.70 -29.12 8.14
N TYR A 27 -23.62 -28.90 9.45
CA TYR A 27 -22.67 -29.55 10.34
C TYR A 27 -23.17 -30.97 10.68
N ASN A 28 -22.81 -31.96 9.85
CA ASN A 28 -23.02 -33.36 10.19
C ASN A 28 -21.95 -33.82 11.18
N ASN A 29 -22.27 -33.75 12.47
CA ASN A 29 -21.58 -34.52 13.51
C ASN A 29 -22.49 -35.69 13.89
N GLU A 30 -22.22 -36.89 13.36
CA GLU A 30 -22.89 -38.11 13.80
C GLU A 30 -21.86 -39.17 14.18
N TYR A 31 -21.97 -39.59 15.43
CA TYR A 31 -21.14 -40.55 16.13
C TYR A 31 -21.24 -41.94 15.51
N ASP A 32 -20.10 -42.62 15.46
CA ASP A 32 -19.94 -44.00 15.00
C ASP A 32 -20.95 -44.96 15.64
N LYS A 33 -21.72 -45.66 14.81
CA LYS A 33 -22.32 -46.95 15.15
C LYS A 33 -22.27 -47.91 13.95
N GLU A 34 -21.45 -48.94 14.08
CA GLU A 34 -21.25 -50.03 13.13
C GLU A 34 -22.57 -50.72 12.70
N VAL A 35 -22.78 -50.88 11.40
CA VAL A 35 -23.53 -52.03 10.84
C VAL A 35 -22.84 -52.49 9.55
N ARG A 36 -22.26 -53.71 9.58
CA ARG A 36 -21.75 -54.43 8.41
C ARG A 36 -22.89 -54.81 7.47
N THR A 37 -22.88 -54.28 6.25
CA THR A 37 -23.56 -54.89 5.09
C THR A 37 -22.65 -54.82 3.87
N LYS A 38 -22.22 -56.00 3.39
CA LYS A 38 -21.43 -56.18 2.17
C LYS A 38 -22.35 -56.07 0.95
N THR A 39 -22.22 -55.02 0.13
CA THR A 39 -22.76 -55.00 -1.24
C THR A 39 -22.01 -54.00 -2.12
N SER A 40 -21.49 -54.54 -3.22
CA SER A 40 -20.97 -53.93 -4.47
C SER A 40 -20.12 -52.64 -4.41
N SER A 41 -18.87 -52.78 -4.85
CA SER A 41 -17.98 -51.68 -5.18
C SER A 41 -18.50 -50.91 -6.41
N PHE A 42 -19.11 -49.74 -6.19
CA PHE A 42 -19.21 -48.73 -7.22
C PHE A 42 -17.98 -47.84 -7.10
N GLY A 43 -17.01 -48.01 -7.99
CA GLY A 43 -15.83 -47.17 -8.07
C GLY A 43 -16.25 -45.75 -8.46
N THR A 44 -16.56 -44.91 -7.46
CA THR A 44 -16.72 -43.48 -7.69
C THR A 44 -15.33 -42.92 -7.96
N SER A 45 -15.00 -42.84 -9.25
CA SER A 45 -13.86 -42.08 -9.75
C SER A 45 -13.83 -40.74 -9.03
N LYS A 46 -12.80 -40.55 -8.19
CA LYS A 46 -12.54 -39.26 -7.56
C LYS A 46 -12.19 -38.29 -8.68
N ARG A 47 -13.21 -37.62 -9.20
CA ARG A 47 -13.05 -36.50 -10.13
C ARG A 47 -12.32 -35.42 -9.36
N LYS A 48 -10.98 -35.39 -9.48
CA LYS A 48 -10.16 -34.24 -9.10
C LYS A 48 -10.73 -33.05 -9.85
N ARG A 49 -11.53 -32.23 -9.16
CA ARG A 49 -11.86 -30.90 -9.66
C ARG A 49 -10.52 -30.15 -9.64
N LYS A 50 -9.96 -29.88 -10.81
CA LYS A 50 -8.85 -28.93 -10.97
C LYS A 50 -9.35 -27.61 -10.39
N ASN A 51 -8.67 -27.12 -9.36
CA ASN A 51 -9.08 -25.96 -8.58
C ASN A 51 -8.84 -24.69 -9.41
N THR A 52 -9.79 -24.35 -10.29
CA THR A 52 -9.76 -23.10 -11.08
C THR A 52 -9.85 -21.84 -10.20
N GLN A 53 -10.23 -22.00 -8.93
CA GLN A 53 -10.41 -20.89 -7.98
C GLN A 53 -9.07 -20.44 -7.35
N GLU A 54 -8.08 -21.33 -7.30
CA GLU A 54 -6.73 -21.05 -6.78
C GLU A 54 -6.00 -20.04 -7.67
N SER A 55 -6.16 -20.15 -9.00
CA SER A 55 -5.53 -19.22 -9.95
C SER A 55 -6.05 -17.79 -9.83
N VAL A 56 -7.33 -17.59 -9.50
CA VAL A 56 -7.90 -16.23 -9.33
C VAL A 56 -7.34 -15.55 -8.08
N VAL A 57 -7.10 -16.33 -7.01
CA VAL A 57 -6.48 -15.83 -5.79
C VAL A 57 -4.99 -15.52 -6.03
N ASP A 58 -4.29 -16.40 -6.74
CA ASP A 58 -2.88 -16.20 -7.11
C ASP A 58 -2.68 -14.96 -7.99
N GLU A 59 -3.56 -14.73 -8.97
CA GLU A 59 -3.54 -13.53 -9.83
C GLU A 59 -3.79 -12.24 -9.02
N GLN A 60 -4.71 -12.27 -8.05
CA GLN A 60 -4.96 -11.12 -7.16
C GLN A 60 -3.76 -10.84 -6.26
N ILE A 61 -3.13 -11.88 -5.72
CA ILE A 61 -1.92 -11.76 -4.89
C ILE A 61 -0.78 -11.18 -5.71
N GLN A 62 -0.58 -11.65 -6.95
CA GLN A 62 0.42 -11.11 -7.87
C GLN A 62 0.16 -9.62 -8.15
N PHE A 63 -1.08 -9.26 -8.50
CA PHE A 63 -1.45 -7.88 -8.80
C PHE A 63 -1.21 -6.93 -7.62
N VAL A 64 -1.62 -7.33 -6.41
CA VAL A 64 -1.37 -6.55 -5.19
C VAL A 64 0.14 -6.46 -4.90
N GLY A 65 0.90 -7.53 -5.14
CA GLY A 65 2.35 -7.55 -5.01
C GLY A 65 3.04 -6.56 -5.95
N GLU A 66 2.61 -6.49 -7.21
CA GLU A 66 3.11 -5.54 -8.21
C GLU A 66 2.81 -4.09 -7.82
N GLN A 67 1.56 -3.79 -7.44
CA GLN A 67 1.17 -2.46 -6.97
C GLN A 67 1.94 -2.02 -5.72
N LEU A 68 2.17 -2.95 -4.78
CA LEU A 68 2.98 -2.66 -3.59
C LEU A 68 4.45 -2.38 -3.95
N GLY A 69 4.98 -3.09 -4.96
CA GLY A 69 6.31 -2.82 -5.52
C GLY A 69 6.43 -1.43 -6.13
N GLU A 70 5.44 -0.99 -6.90
CA GLU A 70 5.40 0.37 -7.47
C GLU A 70 5.37 1.45 -6.38
N ILE A 71 4.58 1.26 -5.32
CA ILE A 71 4.52 2.18 -4.18
C ILE A 71 5.86 2.22 -3.44
N ALA A 72 6.48 1.06 -3.18
CA ALA A 72 7.77 0.99 -2.51
C ALA A 72 8.85 1.72 -3.32
N HIS A 73 8.90 1.52 -4.63
CA HIS A 73 9.83 2.20 -5.52
C HIS A 73 9.59 3.72 -5.59
N ALA A 74 8.33 4.16 -5.63
CA ALA A 74 8.00 5.59 -5.57
C ALA A 74 8.42 6.22 -4.23
N LEU A 75 8.26 5.51 -3.12
CA LEU A 75 8.73 5.96 -1.80
C LEU A 75 10.25 6.03 -1.72
N GLU A 76 10.96 5.04 -2.28
CA GLU A 76 12.42 5.05 -2.36
C GLU A 76 12.92 6.30 -3.09
N GLN A 77 12.36 6.61 -4.26
CA GLN A 77 12.67 7.84 -5.02
C GLN A 77 12.26 9.13 -4.30
N PHE A 78 11.21 9.08 -3.49
CA PHE A 78 10.78 10.22 -2.68
C PHE A 78 11.77 10.52 -1.55
N THR A 79 12.40 9.48 -0.99
CA THR A 79 13.41 9.59 0.07
C THR A 79 14.84 9.76 -0.44
N GLU A 80 15.07 9.64 -1.75
CA GLU A 80 16.39 9.76 -2.35
C GLU A 80 16.99 11.14 -2.05
N ASP A 81 18.14 11.15 -1.38
CA ASP A 81 18.87 12.37 -1.11
C ASP A 81 19.50 12.90 -2.40
N LYS A 82 18.95 14.00 -2.93
CA LYS A 82 19.42 14.65 -4.15
C LYS A 82 20.53 15.67 -3.88
N THR A 83 20.94 15.83 -2.62
CA THR A 83 22.04 16.73 -2.21
C THR A 83 23.36 16.49 -2.97
N PRO A 84 23.86 15.25 -3.14
CA PRO A 84 25.08 15.03 -3.93
C PRO A 84 24.95 15.44 -5.40
N HIS A 85 23.78 15.23 -6.00
CA HIS A 85 23.49 15.68 -7.36
C HIS A 85 23.46 17.22 -7.44
N LEU A 86 22.87 17.88 -6.44
CA LEU A 86 22.84 19.34 -6.35
C LEU A 86 24.25 19.93 -6.27
N TYR A 87 25.12 19.36 -5.43
CA TYR A 87 26.50 19.84 -5.28
C TYR A 87 27.25 19.82 -6.61
N GLY A 88 27.26 18.68 -7.30
CA GLY A 88 27.94 18.55 -8.59
C GLY A 88 27.42 19.55 -9.63
N GLU A 89 26.10 19.79 -9.66
CA GLU A 89 25.51 20.71 -10.60
C GLU A 89 25.86 22.17 -10.31
N VAL A 90 25.85 22.59 -9.03
CA VAL A 90 26.25 23.94 -8.64
C VAL A 90 27.75 24.15 -8.92
N MET A 91 28.60 23.18 -8.58
CA MET A 91 30.05 23.27 -8.81
C MET A 91 30.44 23.17 -10.28
N SER A 92 29.60 22.61 -11.15
CA SER A 92 29.86 22.65 -12.59
C SER A 92 29.82 24.06 -13.19
N MET A 93 29.32 25.05 -12.43
CA MET A 93 29.19 26.44 -12.85
C MET A 93 30.45 27.29 -12.56
N VAL A 94 31.56 26.68 -12.11
CA VAL A 94 32.84 27.38 -11.79
C VAL A 94 33.30 28.34 -12.89
N GLU A 95 33.02 28.03 -14.17
CA GLU A 95 33.29 28.97 -15.25
C GLU A 95 32.37 30.21 -15.17
N GLY A 96 32.89 31.26 -14.54
CA GLY A 96 32.26 32.58 -14.41
C GLY A 96 31.87 32.96 -12.98
N PHE A 97 32.14 32.11 -11.99
CA PHE A 97 31.83 32.33 -10.58
C PHE A 97 32.96 31.89 -9.68
N ASP A 98 33.09 32.57 -8.54
CA ASP A 98 34.05 32.21 -7.50
C ASP A 98 33.60 30.95 -6.74
N ASP A 99 34.55 30.13 -6.29
CA ASP A 99 34.27 28.85 -5.64
C ASP A 99 33.59 29.04 -4.27
N ASP A 100 33.98 30.07 -3.50
CA ASP A 100 33.36 30.38 -2.21
C ASP A 100 31.91 30.84 -2.40
N PHE A 101 31.64 31.57 -3.49
CA PHE A 101 30.28 31.93 -3.88
C PHE A 101 29.45 30.70 -4.23
N LEU A 102 29.99 29.76 -5.01
CA LEU A 102 29.28 28.54 -5.37
C LEU A 102 29.02 27.64 -4.15
N CYS A 103 29.95 27.56 -3.21
CA CYS A 103 29.75 26.90 -1.91
C CYS A 103 28.60 27.53 -1.13
N SER A 104 28.59 28.86 -1.04
CA SER A 104 27.51 29.61 -0.37
C SER A 104 26.15 29.38 -1.05
N MET A 105 26.13 29.28 -2.38
CA MET A 105 24.91 28.97 -3.13
C MET A 105 24.43 27.54 -2.93
N PHE A 106 25.36 26.59 -2.84
CA PHE A 106 25.03 25.22 -2.49
C PHE A 106 24.39 25.17 -1.09
N ASP A 107 25.00 25.78 -0.08
CA ASP A 107 24.45 25.81 1.28
C ASP A 107 23.06 26.45 1.32
N TYR A 108 22.89 27.56 0.59
CA TYR A 108 21.61 28.25 0.42
C TYR A 108 20.52 27.34 -0.16
N LEU A 109 20.85 26.57 -1.20
CA LEU A 109 19.92 25.67 -1.91
C LEU A 109 19.67 24.38 -1.12
N ALA A 110 20.68 23.83 -0.45
CA ALA A 110 20.55 22.67 0.42
C ALA A 110 19.58 22.94 1.58
N GLY A 111 19.59 24.16 2.11
CA GLY A 111 18.60 24.60 3.10
C GLY A 111 17.19 24.88 2.54
N ARG A 112 17.03 24.91 1.21
CA ARG A 112 15.77 25.25 0.51
C ARG A 112 15.48 24.30 -0.63
N GLU A 113 14.95 23.15 -0.26
CA GLU A 113 14.63 22.05 -1.18
C GLU A 113 13.80 22.48 -2.40
N SER A 114 12.81 23.38 -2.23
CA SER A 114 11.98 23.87 -3.34
C SER A 114 12.79 24.70 -4.35
N GLU A 115 13.71 25.54 -3.88
CA GLU A 115 14.60 26.32 -4.75
C GLU A 115 15.65 25.43 -5.42
N ALA A 116 16.20 24.45 -4.70
CA ALA A 116 17.07 23.43 -5.28
C ALA A 116 16.39 22.65 -6.40
N LYS A 117 15.13 22.20 -6.20
CA LYS A 117 14.34 21.52 -7.23
C LYS A 117 14.14 22.40 -8.46
N VAL A 118 13.79 23.68 -8.27
CA VAL A 118 13.61 24.63 -9.38
C VAL A 118 14.93 24.92 -10.10
N PHE A 119 16.05 24.99 -9.37
CA PHE A 119 17.38 25.15 -9.95
C PHE A 119 17.78 23.93 -10.80
N LEU A 120 17.58 22.72 -10.28
CA LEU A 120 17.85 21.47 -11.01
C LEU A 120 16.93 21.27 -12.21
N ALA A 121 15.72 21.82 -12.23
CA ALA A 121 14.85 21.78 -13.40
C ALA A 121 15.27 22.73 -14.53
N LYS A 122 16.11 23.74 -14.25
CA LYS A 122 16.58 24.71 -15.25
C LYS A 122 17.67 24.10 -16.13
N SER A 123 17.78 24.58 -17.37
CA SER A 123 18.95 24.29 -18.21
C SER A 123 20.19 25.05 -17.70
N THR A 124 21.39 24.57 -18.07
CA THR A 124 22.68 25.16 -17.68
C THR A 124 22.74 26.68 -17.90
N LYS A 125 22.25 27.17 -19.06
CA LYS A 125 22.19 28.61 -19.36
C LYS A 125 21.33 29.37 -18.34
N HIS A 126 20.16 28.85 -18.00
CA HIS A 126 19.25 29.47 -17.04
C HIS A 126 19.79 29.39 -15.61
N ARG A 127 20.51 28.32 -15.25
CA ARG A 127 21.22 28.21 -13.96
C ARG A 127 22.27 29.32 -13.83
N LYS A 128 23.12 29.52 -14.84
CA LYS A 128 24.10 30.63 -14.86
C LYS A 128 23.41 32.00 -14.77
N THR A 129 22.37 32.27 -15.55
CA THR A 129 21.64 33.55 -15.46
C THR A 129 20.98 33.75 -14.08
N TRP A 130 20.48 32.69 -13.47
CA TRP A 130 19.89 32.76 -12.13
C TRP A 130 20.94 33.10 -11.08
N LEU A 131 22.11 32.44 -11.11
CA LEU A 131 23.24 32.74 -10.22
C LEU A 131 23.74 34.18 -10.38
N GLN A 132 23.83 34.70 -11.61
CA GLN A 132 24.20 36.10 -11.88
C GLN A 132 23.22 37.11 -11.28
N LYS A 133 21.92 36.82 -11.34
CA LYS A 133 20.90 37.68 -10.72
C LYS A 133 20.96 37.60 -9.20
N PHE A 134 21.26 36.41 -8.68
CA PHE A 134 21.38 36.18 -7.25
C PHE A 134 22.57 36.93 -6.66
N SER A 135 23.72 36.95 -7.35
CA SER A 135 24.91 37.68 -6.90
C SER A 135 24.80 39.21 -6.94
N GLN A 136 23.73 39.75 -7.54
CA GLN A 136 23.48 41.20 -7.66
C GLN A 136 22.47 41.72 -6.62
N GLY A 137 21.88 40.82 -5.82
CA GLY A 137 20.88 41.12 -4.80
C GLY A 137 21.46 41.33 -3.41
#